data_AF-A0A3P7N199-F1
#
_entry.id   AF-A0A3P7N199-F1
#
_cell.length_a   1.000
_cell.length_b   1.000
_cell.length_c   1.000
_cell.angle_alpha   90.00
_cell.angle_beta   90.00
_cell.angle_gamma   90.00
#
_symmetry.space_group_name_H-M   'P 1'
#
loop_
_entity.id
_entity.type
_entity.pdbx_description
1 polymer ?
#
loop_
_entity_poly.entity_id
_entity_poly.type
_entity_poly.pdbx_seq_one_letter_code
_entity_poly.pdbx_strand_id
1 'polypeptide(L)'
;MPDRPSYLKVLIAFDPPLAPPRMQPPDRLESVENDKIVAQCQAWTRACTSIDDSRRYAALVTDINGKAVLACRFLAPVRPPQSVPHPGANPRRTVEVAARLVSQIPFVADPALFPGSTDLWTTIEKFLSLGCGDEEEHAVLLCCWLLSLQIPSCLVLGFALPEGSKAAYVFTNLPDGIYLVNPCDGSVYPSTDAMCPLASVGTVITPKNVYGNIQSYGHPSQLQFDLNLSNLSDAFFVI
;
A
#
# COMPACT_ATOMS: atom_id res chain seq x y z
N MET A 1 0.81 33.67 46.35
CA MET A 1 -0.22 32.72 45.90
C MET A 1 0.50 31.44 45.50
N PRO A 2 0.13 30.24 45.98
CA PRO A 2 0.80 29.02 45.55
C PRO A 2 0.39 28.69 44.12
N ASP A 3 1.37 28.30 43.32
CA ASP A 3 1.23 27.91 41.91
C ASP A 3 0.33 26.67 41.82
N ARG A 4 -0.82 26.77 41.15
CA ARG A 4 -1.74 25.64 41.02
C ARG A 4 -1.26 24.75 39.87
N PRO A 5 -1.09 23.43 40.07
CA PRO A 5 -0.68 22.53 39.00
C PRO A 5 -1.76 22.47 37.92
N SER A 6 -1.36 22.73 36.69
CA SER A 6 -2.19 22.52 35.49
C SER A 6 -2.39 21.01 35.30
N TYR A 7 -3.63 20.57 35.15
CA TYR A 7 -3.94 19.17 34.80
C TYR A 7 -4.81 19.10 33.56
N LEU A 8 -4.55 18.09 32.73
CA LEU A 8 -5.33 17.75 31.55
C LEU A 8 -6.12 16.47 31.86
N LYS A 9 -7.45 16.54 31.73
CA LYS A 9 -8.33 15.37 31.84
C LYS A 9 -8.88 15.05 30.46
N VAL A 10 -8.39 13.97 29.86
CA VAL A 10 -8.85 13.50 28.54
C VAL A 10 -9.80 12.33 28.74
N LEU A 11 -11.01 12.43 28.18
CA LEU A 11 -11.93 11.32 28.02
C LEU A 11 -11.93 10.93 26.54
N ILE A 12 -11.47 9.72 26.23
CA ILE A 12 -11.44 9.20 24.86
C ILE A 12 -12.46 8.06 24.79
N ALA A 13 -13.45 8.20 23.91
CA ALA A 13 -14.39 7.16 23.58
C ALA A 13 -14.15 6.75 22.14
N PHE A 14 -13.94 5.45 21.92
CA PHE A 14 -13.82 4.88 20.58
C PHE A 14 -15.15 4.21 20.25
N ASP A 15 -15.66 4.47 19.04
CA ASP A 15 -16.72 3.67 18.43
C ASP A 15 -16.12 3.02 17.17
N PRO A 16 -15.20 2.05 17.34
CA PRO A 16 -14.53 1.46 16.20
C PRO A 16 -15.56 0.64 15.42
N PRO A 17 -15.60 0.76 14.08
CA PRO A 17 -16.41 -0.15 13.28
C PRO A 17 -15.96 -1.58 13.59
N LEU A 18 -16.92 -2.47 13.87
CA LEU A 18 -16.64 -3.89 14.05
C LEU A 18 -15.91 -4.39 12.80
N ALA A 19 -14.76 -5.04 13.00
CA ALA A 19 -14.03 -5.65 11.90
C ALA A 19 -15.00 -6.57 11.15
N PRO A 20 -15.30 -6.32 9.87
CA PRO A 20 -16.16 -7.21 9.11
C PRO A 20 -15.50 -8.60 9.09
N PRO A 21 -16.30 -9.68 9.09
CA PRO A 21 -15.76 -11.02 8.95
C PRO A 21 -14.86 -11.06 7.71
N ARG A 22 -13.69 -11.71 7.81
CA ARG A 22 -12.80 -11.93 6.66
C ARG A 22 -13.59 -12.69 5.60
N MET A 23 -14.13 -11.98 4.60
CA MET A 23 -14.79 -12.62 3.48
C MET A 23 -13.69 -13.26 2.63
N GLN A 24 -13.77 -14.57 2.47
CA GLN A 24 -12.94 -15.24 1.48
C GLN A 24 -13.49 -14.84 0.10
N PRO A 25 -12.63 -14.39 -0.83
CA PRO A 25 -13.04 -14.19 -2.20
C PRO A 25 -13.68 -15.49 -2.73
N PRO A 26 -14.62 -15.42 -3.68
CA PRO A 26 -15.14 -16.62 -4.32
C PRO A 26 -13.99 -17.51 -4.82
N ASP A 27 -14.09 -18.83 -4.60
CA ASP A 27 -13.02 -19.81 -4.89
C ASP A 27 -12.50 -19.76 -6.35
N ARG A 28 -13.29 -19.19 -7.27
CA ARG A 28 -12.91 -18.96 -8.66
C ARG A 28 -13.50 -17.66 -9.19
N LEU A 29 -12.72 -16.59 -9.08
CA LEU A 29 -12.88 -15.42 -9.94
C LEU A 29 -12.34 -15.75 -11.34
N GLU A 30 -13.02 -15.32 -12.39
CA GLU A 30 -12.47 -15.36 -13.74
C GLU A 30 -11.20 -14.50 -13.76
N SER A 31 -10.09 -15.00 -14.30
CA SER A 31 -8.83 -14.24 -14.36
C SER A 31 -8.55 -13.76 -15.77
N VAL A 32 -7.97 -12.56 -15.88
CA VAL A 32 -7.39 -12.07 -17.14
C VAL A 32 -5.99 -12.62 -17.38
N GLU A 33 -5.35 -13.17 -16.34
CA GLU A 33 -4.03 -13.78 -16.43
C GLU A 33 -4.15 -15.23 -16.91
N ASN A 34 -3.06 -15.79 -17.46
CA ASN A 34 -3.06 -17.18 -17.87
C ASN A 34 -3.06 -18.14 -16.66
N ASP A 35 -3.51 -19.38 -16.88
CA ASP A 35 -3.61 -20.39 -15.82
C ASP A 35 -2.28 -20.66 -15.09
N LYS A 36 -1.14 -20.49 -15.78
CA LYS A 36 0.19 -20.68 -15.18
C LYS A 36 0.50 -19.62 -14.14
N ILE A 37 0.28 -18.34 -14.47
CA ILE A 37 0.47 -17.21 -13.57
C ILE A 37 -0.49 -17.34 -12.39
N VAL A 38 -1.76 -17.69 -12.65
CA VAL A 38 -2.75 -17.90 -11.59
C VAL A 38 -2.32 -19.02 -10.65
N ALA A 39 -1.86 -20.16 -11.18
CA ALA A 39 -1.37 -21.27 -10.36
C ALA A 39 -0.14 -20.89 -9.53
N GLN A 40 0.78 -20.09 -10.09
CA GLN A 40 1.92 -19.54 -9.36
C GLN A 40 1.43 -18.62 -8.22
N CYS A 41 0.52 -17.67 -8.49
CA CYS A 41 -0.13 -16.78 -7.51
C CYS A 41 -0.72 -17.54 -6.33
N GLN A 42 -1.45 -18.61 -6.61
CA GLN A 42 -2.05 -19.45 -5.58
C GLN A 42 -1.00 -20.22 -4.78
N ALA A 43 0.03 -20.76 -5.44
CA ALA A 43 1.12 -21.46 -4.76
C ALA A 43 1.92 -20.53 -3.84
N TRP A 44 2.24 -19.33 -4.33
CA TRP A 44 2.92 -18.29 -3.57
C TRP A 44 2.09 -17.83 -2.36
N THR A 45 0.79 -17.60 -2.55
CA THR A 45 -0.11 -17.19 -1.46
C THR A 45 -0.14 -18.27 -0.38
N ARG A 46 -0.32 -19.55 -0.76
CA ARG A 46 -0.30 -20.68 0.19
C ARG A 46 1.03 -20.79 0.94
N ALA A 47 2.15 -20.61 0.25
CA ALA A 47 3.48 -20.65 0.88
C ALA A 47 3.64 -19.52 1.91
N CYS A 48 3.25 -18.30 1.57
CA CYS A 48 3.32 -17.15 2.48
C CYS A 48 2.37 -17.32 3.68
N THR A 49 1.11 -17.70 3.45
CA THR A 49 0.12 -17.93 4.52
C THR A 49 0.53 -19.07 5.45
N SER A 50 1.29 -20.07 4.97
CA SER A 50 1.82 -21.12 5.85
C SER A 50 2.86 -20.63 6.85
N ILE A 51 3.46 -19.46 6.60
CA ILE A 51 4.45 -18.83 7.48
C ILE A 51 3.74 -17.91 8.48
N ASP A 52 2.83 -17.05 8.02
CA ASP A 52 2.06 -16.14 8.87
C ASP A 52 0.70 -15.79 8.23
N ASP A 53 -0.38 -16.40 8.71
CA ASP A 53 -1.73 -16.20 8.18
C ASP A 53 -2.40 -14.88 8.61
N SER A 54 -1.74 -14.12 9.47
CA SER A 54 -2.24 -12.82 9.93
C SER A 54 -2.00 -11.71 8.90
N ARG A 55 -1.01 -11.87 8.01
CA ARG A 55 -0.58 -10.86 7.03
C ARG A 55 -1.42 -10.86 5.76
N ARG A 56 -1.52 -9.67 5.13
CA ARG A 56 -2.15 -9.51 3.80
C ARG A 56 -1.18 -9.92 2.70
N TYR A 57 -1.36 -11.13 2.17
CA TYR A 57 -0.67 -11.61 0.96
C TYR A 57 -1.59 -11.49 -0.25
N ALA A 58 -1.29 -10.57 -1.16
CA ALA A 58 -2.13 -10.27 -2.32
C ALA A 58 -1.30 -10.09 -3.60
N ALA A 59 -1.16 -11.18 -4.36
CA ALA A 59 -0.56 -11.14 -5.70
C ALA A 59 -1.62 -10.87 -6.79
N LEU A 60 -2.79 -11.49 -6.66
CA LEU A 60 -3.96 -11.23 -7.49
C LEU A 60 -4.93 -10.33 -6.75
N VAL A 61 -5.45 -9.32 -7.45
CA VAL A 61 -6.46 -8.36 -6.98
C VAL A 61 -7.68 -8.44 -7.89
N THR A 62 -8.81 -7.94 -7.43
CA THR A 62 -10.06 -7.94 -8.21
C THR A 62 -10.20 -6.60 -8.92
N ASP A 63 -10.35 -6.59 -10.24
CA ASP A 63 -10.65 -5.36 -10.98
C ASP A 63 -12.15 -4.99 -10.88
N ILE A 64 -12.50 -3.81 -11.38
CA ILE A 64 -13.90 -3.33 -11.43
C ILE A 64 -14.85 -4.20 -12.25
N ASN A 65 -14.35 -5.14 -13.05
CA ASN A 65 -15.15 -6.09 -13.82
C ASN A 65 -15.34 -7.41 -13.07
N GLY A 66 -14.85 -7.52 -11.82
CA GLY A 66 -14.89 -8.73 -11.03
C GLY A 66 -13.90 -9.80 -11.49
N LYS A 67 -12.84 -9.42 -12.21
CA LYS A 67 -11.81 -10.35 -12.69
C LYS A 67 -10.57 -10.29 -11.82
N ALA A 68 -9.92 -11.44 -11.64
CA ALA A 68 -8.63 -11.52 -10.97
C ALA A 68 -7.51 -11.05 -11.91
N VAL A 69 -6.74 -10.05 -11.49
CA VAL A 69 -5.64 -9.43 -12.23
C VAL A 69 -4.39 -9.42 -11.36
N LEU A 70 -3.21 -9.61 -11.94
CA LEU A 70 -1.95 -9.46 -11.20
C LEU A 70 -1.78 -8.00 -10.75
N ALA A 71 -1.53 -7.78 -9.46
CA ALA A 71 -1.45 -6.43 -8.89
C ALA A 71 -0.39 -5.54 -9.56
N CYS A 72 0.72 -6.15 -10.04
CA CYS A 72 1.76 -5.46 -10.81
C CYS A 72 1.23 -4.71 -12.04
N ARG A 73 0.11 -5.17 -12.64
CA ARG A 73 -0.46 -4.56 -13.85
C ARG A 73 -0.98 -3.14 -13.64
N PHE A 74 -1.27 -2.78 -12.38
CA PHE A 74 -1.70 -1.43 -12.03
C PHE A 74 -0.53 -0.46 -11.89
N LEU A 75 0.72 -0.95 -11.83
CA LEU A 75 1.90 -0.12 -11.66
C LEU A 75 2.59 0.16 -13.01
N ALA A 76 2.34 1.35 -13.56
CA ALA A 76 3.03 1.84 -14.74
C ALA A 76 3.40 3.32 -14.57
N PRO A 77 4.58 3.78 -15.04
CA PRO A 77 4.95 5.19 -14.92
C PRO A 77 3.91 6.13 -15.53
N VAL A 78 3.35 7.03 -14.72
CA VAL A 78 2.41 8.09 -15.13
C VAL A 78 2.94 9.43 -14.67
N ARG A 79 2.98 10.43 -15.56
CA ARG A 79 3.53 11.75 -15.20
C ARG A 79 2.62 12.45 -14.19
N PRO A 80 3.17 13.02 -13.11
CA PRO A 80 2.41 13.87 -12.20
C PRO A 80 2.04 15.21 -12.84
N PRO A 81 1.11 15.97 -12.23
CA PRO A 81 0.86 17.37 -12.59
C PRO A 81 2.10 18.23 -12.38
N GLN A 82 2.18 19.36 -13.11
CA GLN A 82 3.33 20.29 -13.08
C GLN A 82 3.62 20.89 -11.68
N SER A 83 2.66 20.83 -10.77
CA SER A 83 2.82 21.25 -9.37
C SER A 83 3.77 20.34 -8.58
N VAL A 84 3.98 19.09 -9.01
CA VAL A 84 4.99 18.20 -8.42
C VAL A 84 6.37 18.61 -8.94
N PRO A 85 7.30 19.06 -8.07
CA PRO A 85 8.60 19.51 -8.51
C PRO A 85 9.44 18.33 -9.01
N HIS A 86 10.31 18.59 -9.97
CA HIS A 86 11.30 17.60 -10.41
C HIS A 86 12.24 17.24 -9.24
N PRO A 87 12.60 15.95 -9.04
CA PRO A 87 13.41 15.50 -7.89
C PRO A 87 14.71 16.28 -7.73
N GLY A 88 15.48 16.43 -8.81
CA GLY A 88 16.68 17.27 -8.84
C GLY A 88 17.59 17.03 -7.62
N ALA A 89 17.92 18.11 -6.91
CA ALA A 89 18.73 18.06 -5.69
C ALA A 89 17.95 17.70 -4.41
N ASN A 90 16.61 17.69 -4.43
CA ASN A 90 15.79 17.42 -3.25
C ASN A 90 14.62 16.47 -3.59
N PRO A 91 14.92 15.17 -3.82
CA PRO A 91 13.89 14.18 -4.15
C PRO A 91 12.90 13.96 -3.00
N ARG A 92 13.30 14.19 -1.74
CA ARG A 92 12.41 14.11 -0.59
C ARG A 92 11.27 15.12 -0.67
N ARG A 93 11.56 16.38 -1.01
CA ARG A 93 10.53 17.41 -1.22
C ARG A 93 9.56 17.02 -2.35
N THR A 94 10.07 16.39 -3.40
CA THR A 94 9.23 15.88 -4.49
C THR A 94 8.25 14.81 -4.01
N VAL A 95 8.71 13.86 -3.19
CA VAL A 95 7.85 12.84 -2.58
C VAL A 95 6.79 13.49 -1.68
N GLU A 96 7.20 14.42 -0.80
CA GLU A 96 6.30 15.11 0.12
C GLU A 96 5.21 15.89 -0.62
N VAL A 97 5.55 16.62 -1.69
CA VAL A 97 4.58 17.36 -2.51
C VAL A 97 3.66 16.41 -3.28
N ALA A 98 4.19 15.33 -3.85
CA ALA A 98 3.38 14.33 -4.56
C ALA A 98 2.36 13.68 -3.62
N ALA A 99 2.81 13.21 -2.45
CA ALA A 99 1.96 12.61 -1.42
C ALA A 99 0.89 13.59 -0.93
N ARG A 100 1.27 14.86 -0.72
CA ARG A 100 0.32 15.89 -0.31
C ARG A 100 -0.75 16.15 -1.36
N LEU A 101 -0.41 16.13 -2.65
CA LEU A 101 -1.39 16.31 -3.73
C LEU A 101 -2.31 15.10 -3.88
N VAL A 102 -1.78 13.89 -3.80
CA VAL A 102 -2.57 12.65 -3.85
C VAL A 102 -3.57 12.60 -2.70
N SER A 103 -3.15 12.93 -1.46
CA SER A 103 -4.03 13.00 -0.28
C SER A 103 -5.12 14.08 -0.34
N GLN A 104 -5.12 14.97 -1.34
CA GLN A 104 -6.24 15.89 -1.56
C GLN A 104 -7.35 15.27 -2.41
N ILE A 105 -7.13 14.09 -3.01
CA ILE A 105 -8.18 13.37 -3.70
C ILE A 105 -9.12 12.78 -2.60
N PRO A 106 -10.44 12.98 -2.71
CA PRO A 106 -11.39 12.47 -1.73
C PRO A 106 -11.30 10.96 -1.51
N PHE A 107 -11.29 10.55 -0.24
CA PHE A 107 -11.35 9.15 0.17
C PHE A 107 -12.80 8.64 0.20
N VAL A 108 -13.09 7.56 -0.54
CA VAL A 108 -14.39 6.87 -0.52
C VAL A 108 -14.15 5.36 -0.68
N ALA A 109 -14.52 4.59 0.34
CA ALA A 109 -14.38 3.13 0.36
C ALA A 109 -15.24 2.42 -0.71
N ASP A 110 -14.76 1.27 -1.20
CA ASP A 110 -15.42 0.48 -2.24
C ASP A 110 -16.93 0.30 -2.07
N PRO A 111 -17.48 -0.12 -0.89
CA PRO A 111 -18.89 -0.46 -0.81
C PRO A 111 -19.81 0.76 -1.04
N ALA A 112 -19.28 1.97 -0.88
CA ALA A 112 -20.00 3.20 -1.19
C ALA A 112 -20.00 3.53 -2.70
N LEU A 113 -18.96 3.13 -3.45
CA LEU A 113 -18.86 3.33 -4.90
C LEU A 113 -19.46 2.16 -5.69
N PHE A 114 -19.30 0.94 -5.19
CA PHE A 114 -19.66 -0.33 -5.79
C PHE A 114 -20.45 -1.19 -4.79
N PRO A 115 -21.77 -0.98 -4.66
CA PRO A 115 -22.59 -1.69 -3.69
C PRO A 115 -22.50 -3.22 -3.86
N GLY A 116 -22.11 -3.92 -2.79
CA GLY A 116 -21.99 -5.38 -2.76
C GLY A 116 -20.61 -5.94 -3.11
N SER A 117 -19.63 -5.07 -3.38
CA SER A 117 -18.24 -5.45 -3.64
C SER A 117 -17.33 -5.12 -2.46
N THR A 118 -16.22 -5.85 -2.35
CA THR A 118 -15.16 -5.60 -1.35
C THR A 118 -13.80 -5.68 -2.02
N ASP A 119 -12.98 -4.63 -1.89
CA ASP A 119 -11.58 -4.55 -2.35
C ASP A 119 -11.46 -4.61 -3.88
N LEU A 120 -11.92 -3.55 -4.57
CA LEU A 120 -11.87 -3.44 -6.03
C LEU A 120 -10.83 -2.45 -6.48
N TRP A 121 -9.89 -2.91 -7.30
CA TRP A 121 -8.84 -2.05 -7.84
C TRP A 121 -9.29 -1.38 -9.13
N THR A 122 -9.22 -0.06 -9.15
CA THR A 122 -9.50 0.76 -10.33
C THR A 122 -8.21 1.20 -11.04
N THR A 123 -8.30 1.45 -12.36
CA THR A 123 -7.17 2.04 -13.08
C THR A 123 -6.99 3.51 -12.69
N ILE A 124 -5.78 4.04 -12.81
CA ILE A 124 -5.50 5.47 -12.56
C ILE A 124 -6.43 6.39 -13.35
N GLU A 125 -6.71 6.06 -14.62
CA GLU A 125 -7.64 6.84 -15.43
C GLU A 125 -9.05 6.86 -14.83
N LYS A 126 -9.54 5.71 -14.35
CA LYS A 126 -10.85 5.59 -13.73
C LYS A 126 -10.89 6.32 -12.38
N PHE A 127 -9.88 6.12 -11.53
CA PHE A 127 -9.73 6.81 -10.24
C PHE A 127 -9.78 8.33 -10.41
N LEU A 128 -8.96 8.88 -11.31
CA LEU A 128 -8.93 10.32 -11.58
C LEU A 128 -10.25 10.84 -12.20
N SER A 129 -10.93 10.02 -13.01
CA SER A 129 -12.23 10.38 -13.59
C SER A 129 -13.36 10.39 -12.56
N LEU A 130 -13.32 9.47 -11.58
CA LEU A 130 -14.25 9.46 -10.45
C LEU A 130 -13.96 10.60 -9.46
N GLY A 131 -12.70 11.00 -9.35
CA GLY A 131 -12.25 12.02 -8.40
C GLY A 131 -12.32 11.55 -6.95
N CYS A 132 -12.38 10.24 -6.71
CA CYS A 132 -12.36 9.62 -5.40
C CYS A 132 -11.99 8.13 -5.50
N GLY A 133 -11.55 7.55 -4.39
CA GLY A 133 -11.13 6.15 -4.25
C GLY A 133 -10.65 5.87 -2.83
N ASP A 134 -10.14 4.68 -2.53
CA ASP A 134 -9.68 4.32 -1.19
C ASP A 134 -8.17 4.07 -1.14
N GLU A 135 -7.69 3.21 -0.23
CA GLU A 135 -6.27 3.08 0.08
C GLU A 135 -5.43 2.71 -1.17
N GLU A 136 -5.82 1.69 -1.92
CA GLU A 136 -5.05 1.22 -3.08
C GLU A 136 -4.94 2.25 -4.19
N GLU A 137 -6.01 2.97 -4.53
CA GLU A 137 -6.00 3.91 -5.64
C GLU A 137 -5.02 5.05 -5.39
N HIS A 138 -5.05 5.59 -4.17
CA HIS A 138 -4.14 6.64 -3.73
C HIS A 138 -2.70 6.14 -3.79
N ALA A 139 -2.44 4.93 -3.31
CA ALA A 139 -1.11 4.34 -3.29
C ALA A 139 -0.58 4.02 -4.70
N VAL A 140 -1.42 3.45 -5.57
CA VAL A 140 -1.10 3.15 -6.96
C VAL A 140 -0.77 4.44 -7.73
N LEU A 141 -1.60 5.48 -7.60
CA LEU A 141 -1.35 6.78 -8.25
C LEU A 141 0.00 7.37 -7.82
N LEU A 142 0.23 7.45 -6.50
CA LEU A 142 1.48 8.01 -5.96
C LEU A 142 2.69 7.20 -6.44
N CYS A 143 2.63 5.87 -6.35
CA CYS A 143 3.71 5.00 -6.81
C CYS A 143 4.02 5.23 -8.30
N CYS A 144 2.99 5.31 -9.14
CA CYS A 144 3.15 5.54 -10.59
C CYS A 144 3.76 6.91 -10.91
N TRP A 145 3.42 7.94 -10.15
CA TRP A 145 4.04 9.27 -10.26
C TRP A 145 5.53 9.21 -9.92
N LEU A 146 5.89 8.63 -8.78
CA LEU A 146 7.29 8.53 -8.35
C LEU A 146 8.14 7.69 -9.32
N LEU A 147 7.59 6.59 -9.83
CA LEU A 147 8.23 5.78 -10.88
C LEU A 147 8.50 6.58 -12.15
N SER A 148 7.57 7.46 -12.58
CA SER A 148 7.77 8.33 -13.74
C SER A 148 8.91 9.35 -13.53
N LEU A 149 9.10 9.78 -12.28
CA LEU A 149 10.15 10.70 -11.86
C LEU A 149 11.49 10.01 -11.61
N GLN A 150 11.60 8.71 -11.94
CA GLN A 150 12.80 7.90 -11.70
C GLN A 150 13.17 7.78 -10.21
N ILE A 151 12.18 7.89 -9.33
CA ILE A 151 12.35 7.63 -7.89
C ILE A 151 11.99 6.14 -7.65
N PRO A 152 12.95 5.30 -7.22
CA PRO A 152 12.69 3.88 -7.00
C PRO A 152 11.62 3.68 -5.93
N SER A 153 10.45 3.21 -6.36
CA SER A 153 9.26 3.10 -5.52
C SER A 153 8.51 1.80 -5.78
N CYS A 154 7.84 1.30 -4.74
CA CYS A 154 6.96 0.15 -4.82
C CYS A 154 5.77 0.33 -3.89
N LEU A 155 4.71 -0.42 -4.18
CA LEU A 155 3.50 -0.45 -3.38
C LEU A 155 3.69 -1.43 -2.21
N VAL A 156 3.16 -1.08 -1.04
CA VAL A 156 3.23 -1.88 0.18
C VAL A 156 1.81 -2.09 0.71
N LEU A 157 1.39 -3.35 0.80
CA LEU A 157 0.11 -3.74 1.39
C LEU A 157 0.34 -4.37 2.75
N GLY A 158 -0.52 -4.06 3.70
CA GLY A 158 -0.32 -4.49 5.07
C GLY A 158 -1.49 -4.21 5.99
N PHE A 159 -1.17 -4.03 7.27
CA PHE A 159 -2.08 -3.60 8.29
C PHE A 159 -1.56 -2.30 8.91
N ALA A 160 -2.39 -1.25 8.94
CA ALA A 160 -2.07 0.03 9.55
C ALA A 160 -3.19 0.50 10.48
N LEU A 161 -2.90 1.51 11.30
CA LEU A 161 -3.91 2.18 12.13
C LEU A 161 -4.14 3.60 11.60
N PRO A 162 -5.37 4.00 11.26
CA PRO A 162 -6.64 3.28 11.45
C PRO A 162 -7.11 2.40 10.27
N GLU A 163 -6.38 2.35 9.16
CA GLU A 163 -6.83 1.75 7.88
C GLU A 163 -7.08 0.23 7.95
N GLY A 164 -6.58 -0.44 8.98
CA GLY A 164 -6.74 -1.87 9.19
C GLY A 164 -6.06 -2.68 8.09
N SER A 165 -6.66 -3.81 7.71
CA SER A 165 -6.09 -4.73 6.71
C SER A 165 -6.12 -4.21 5.28
N LYS A 166 -6.83 -3.11 5.00
CA LYS A 166 -6.87 -2.49 3.67
C LYS A 166 -5.68 -1.55 3.40
N ALA A 167 -4.88 -1.26 4.42
CA ALA A 167 -3.75 -0.34 4.32
C ALA A 167 -2.86 -0.58 3.09
N ALA A 168 -2.67 0.50 2.32
CA ALA A 168 -1.78 0.56 1.16
C ALA A 168 -0.88 1.81 1.26
N TYR A 169 0.42 1.59 1.23
CA TYR A 169 1.46 2.61 1.40
C TYR A 169 2.41 2.57 0.20
N VAL A 170 3.18 3.63 0.00
CA VAL A 170 4.27 3.64 -0.99
C VAL A 170 5.62 3.61 -0.29
N PHE A 171 6.41 2.58 -0.57
CA PHE A 171 7.83 2.56 -0.23
C PHE A 171 8.60 3.33 -1.29
N THR A 172 9.53 4.17 -0.86
CA THR A 172 10.45 4.88 -1.75
C THR A 172 11.88 4.84 -1.21
N ASN A 173 12.84 4.54 -2.08
CA ASN A 173 14.25 4.56 -1.76
C ASN A 173 14.89 5.86 -2.25
N LEU A 174 15.28 6.72 -1.32
CA LEU A 174 15.92 8.00 -1.57
C LEU A 174 17.41 7.94 -1.20
N PRO A 175 18.25 8.89 -1.67
CA PRO A 175 19.68 8.88 -1.36
C PRO A 175 20.02 8.92 0.13
N ASP A 176 19.13 9.47 0.96
CA ASP A 176 19.28 9.63 2.40
C ASP A 176 18.60 8.52 3.22
N GLY A 177 17.86 7.62 2.58
CA GLY A 177 17.22 6.50 3.24
C GLY A 177 15.93 6.02 2.61
N ILE A 178 15.31 5.07 3.29
CA ILE A 178 14.05 4.46 2.88
C ILE A 178 12.90 5.14 3.62
N TYR A 179 11.83 5.41 2.89
CA TYR A 179 10.63 6.02 3.43
C TYR A 179 9.37 5.24 3.05
N LEU A 180 8.42 5.22 3.97
CA LEU A 180 7.05 4.75 3.78
C LEU A 180 6.12 5.96 3.75
N VAL A 181 5.35 6.07 2.69
CA VAL A 181 4.49 7.22 2.43
C VAL A 181 3.05 6.74 2.49
N ASN A 182 2.27 7.34 3.39
CA ASN A 182 0.83 7.16 3.41
C ASN A 182 0.20 8.14 2.41
N PRO A 183 -0.39 7.65 1.31
CA PRO A 183 -0.93 8.51 0.26
C PRO A 183 -2.30 9.10 0.63
N CYS A 184 -2.99 8.55 1.63
CA CYS A 184 -4.32 9.00 2.06
C CYS A 184 -4.25 10.25 2.95
N ASP A 185 -3.21 10.41 3.76
CA ASP A 185 -3.01 11.59 4.61
C ASP A 185 -1.81 12.48 4.16
N GLY A 186 -0.97 11.95 3.28
CA GLY A 186 0.22 12.61 2.74
C GLY A 186 1.45 12.53 3.67
N SER A 187 1.40 11.73 4.73
CA SER A 187 2.47 11.58 5.70
C SER A 187 3.63 10.74 5.16
N VAL A 188 4.86 11.13 5.53
CA VAL A 188 6.09 10.46 5.10
C VAL A 188 6.88 10.02 6.34
N TYR A 189 7.09 8.72 6.48
CA TYR A 189 7.75 8.09 7.62
C TYR A 189 9.06 7.46 7.18
N PRO A 190 10.19 7.71 7.86
CA PRO A 190 11.38 6.87 7.69
C PRO A 190 11.03 5.41 7.98
N SER A 191 11.60 4.45 7.24
CA SER A 191 11.32 3.03 7.50
C SER A 191 11.73 2.59 8.91
N THR A 192 12.68 3.27 9.53
CA THR A 192 13.18 3.04 10.89
C THR A 192 12.31 3.67 11.98
N ASP A 193 11.27 4.43 11.62
CA ASP A 193 10.39 5.07 12.59
C ASP A 193 9.50 4.05 13.30
N ALA A 194 9.69 3.91 14.61
CA ALA A 194 8.88 3.02 15.46
C ALA A 194 7.45 3.54 15.70
N MET A 195 7.17 4.80 15.35
CA MET A 195 5.85 5.41 15.46
C MET A 195 5.08 5.41 14.13
N CYS A 196 5.62 4.77 13.08
CA CYS A 196 4.92 4.60 11.81
C CYS A 196 3.58 3.88 12.05
N PRO A 197 2.45 4.40 11.50
CA PRO A 197 1.14 3.76 11.70
C PRO A 197 1.00 2.39 11.03
N LEU A 198 1.85 2.08 10.04
CA LEU A 198 1.90 0.79 9.38
C LEU A 198 2.46 -0.27 10.34
N ALA A 199 1.59 -1.01 11.01
CA ALA A 199 1.96 -1.96 12.03
C ALA A 199 2.48 -3.31 11.48
N SER A 200 2.08 -3.70 10.26
CA SER A 200 2.56 -4.93 9.63
C SER A 200 2.61 -4.84 8.10
N VAL A 201 3.75 -5.18 7.49
CA VAL A 201 3.89 -5.36 6.04
C VAL A 201 3.60 -6.82 5.67
N GLY A 202 2.68 -7.02 4.73
CA GLY A 202 2.37 -8.34 4.18
C GLY A 202 2.92 -8.54 2.77
N THR A 203 2.61 -7.61 1.87
CA THR A 203 2.99 -7.69 0.45
C THR A 203 3.72 -6.43 0.00
N VAL A 204 4.76 -6.59 -0.81
CA VAL A 204 5.40 -5.49 -1.55
C VAL A 204 5.24 -5.77 -3.05
N ILE A 205 4.78 -4.79 -3.81
CA ILE A 205 4.46 -4.95 -5.25
C ILE A 205 5.29 -3.95 -6.04
N THR A 206 6.05 -4.47 -6.99
CA THR A 206 6.82 -3.70 -7.98
C THR A 206 6.15 -3.81 -9.36
N PRO A 207 6.52 -2.99 -10.35
CA PRO A 207 6.00 -3.16 -11.72
C PRO A 207 6.31 -4.53 -12.36
N LYS A 208 7.28 -5.28 -11.80
CA LYS A 208 7.76 -6.54 -12.37
C LYS A 208 7.42 -7.77 -11.53
N ASN A 209 7.18 -7.62 -10.23
CA ASN A 209 7.10 -8.74 -9.31
C ASN A 209 6.37 -8.39 -8.00
N VAL A 210 5.83 -9.40 -7.33
CA VAL A 210 5.20 -9.34 -6.00
C VAL A 210 6.04 -10.11 -4.99
N TYR A 211 6.21 -9.52 -3.81
CA TYR A 211 7.03 -10.01 -2.73
C TYR A 211 6.20 -10.19 -1.47
N GLY A 212 6.33 -11.33 -0.80
CA GLY A 212 5.64 -11.64 0.45
C GLY A 212 6.61 -11.54 1.61
N ASN A 213 6.25 -10.82 2.67
CA ASN A 213 7.08 -10.75 3.87
C ASN A 213 7.07 -12.11 4.60
N ILE A 214 8.23 -12.78 4.61
CA ILE A 214 8.45 -14.07 5.28
C ILE A 214 9.32 -13.94 6.55
N GLN A 215 9.66 -12.71 6.94
CA GLN A 215 10.45 -12.44 8.15
C GLN A 215 9.59 -12.62 9.40
N SER A 216 10.21 -12.86 10.56
CA SER A 216 9.48 -13.05 11.83
C SER A 216 8.75 -11.79 12.31
N TYR A 217 9.20 -10.61 11.90
CA TYR A 217 8.59 -9.33 12.26
C TYR A 217 7.66 -8.83 11.15
N GLY A 218 6.65 -8.05 11.54
CA GLY A 218 5.74 -7.38 10.61
C GLY A 218 6.01 -5.88 10.49
N HIS A 219 6.43 -5.23 11.58
CA HIS A 219 6.56 -3.78 11.64
C HIS A 219 7.76 -3.30 10.78
N PRO A 220 7.60 -2.26 9.93
CA PRO A 220 8.61 -1.85 8.97
C PRO A 220 9.96 -1.48 9.60
N SER A 221 9.99 -0.91 10.80
CA SER A 221 11.25 -0.59 11.51
C SER A 221 12.07 -1.82 11.93
N GLN A 222 11.48 -3.00 11.87
CA GLN A 222 12.11 -4.28 12.20
C GLN A 222 12.37 -5.13 10.95
N LEU A 223 11.98 -4.65 9.77
CA LEU A 223 12.16 -5.37 8.52
C LEU A 223 13.47 -4.99 7.85
N GLN A 224 14.06 -5.98 7.20
CA GLN A 224 15.10 -5.76 6.22
C GLN A 224 14.47 -5.66 4.84
N PHE A 225 14.41 -4.46 4.30
CA PHE A 225 14.02 -4.20 2.92
C PHE A 225 15.25 -4.35 2.02
N ASP A 226 15.71 -5.58 1.83
CA ASP A 226 16.51 -5.85 0.63
C ASP A 226 15.51 -5.91 -0.51
N LEU A 227 15.49 -4.89 -1.37
CA LEU A 227 14.70 -4.85 -2.61
C LEU A 227 15.64 -4.62 -3.81
N ASN A 228 16.94 -4.90 -3.65
CA ASN A 228 17.88 -4.84 -4.77
C ASN A 228 17.45 -5.87 -5.81
N LEU A 229 16.82 -5.36 -6.87
CA LEU A 229 16.22 -6.06 -8.02
C LEU A 229 17.14 -7.07 -8.75
N SER A 230 18.37 -7.27 -8.27
CA SER A 230 19.38 -8.18 -8.80
C SER A 230 19.69 -9.40 -7.93
N ASN A 231 19.37 -9.43 -6.63
CA ASN A 231 19.64 -10.59 -5.75
C ASN A 231 18.69 -10.62 -4.53
N LEU A 232 17.42 -10.93 -4.78
CA LEU A 232 16.43 -11.14 -3.72
C LEU A 232 16.23 -12.64 -3.53
N SER A 233 16.78 -13.23 -2.46
CA SER A 233 16.51 -14.65 -2.19
C SER A 233 16.12 -15.01 -0.77
N ASP A 234 16.31 -14.18 0.26
CA ASP A 234 16.21 -14.72 1.64
C ASP A 234 15.14 -14.05 2.53
N ALA A 235 14.82 -12.77 2.33
CA ALA A 235 13.94 -12.02 3.23
C ALA A 235 12.47 -11.91 2.75
N PHE A 236 12.23 -12.10 1.45
CA PHE A 236 10.91 -12.01 0.84
C PHE A 236 10.70 -13.14 -0.15
N PHE A 237 9.48 -13.69 -0.20
CA PHE A 237 9.12 -14.69 -1.20
C PHE A 237 8.60 -14.02 -2.47
N VAL A 238 9.18 -14.38 -3.62
CA VAL A 238 8.97 -13.73 -4.91
C VAL A 238 8.05 -14.57 -5.79
N ILE A 239 7.32 -13.95 -6.72
CA ILE A 239 6.43 -14.66 -7.64
C ILE A 239 6.65 -14.40 -9.12
#